data_AF-A0A7V7MZJ9-F1
#
_entry.id   AF-A0A7V7MZJ9-F1
#
_cell.length_a   1.000
_cell.length_b   1.000
_cell.length_c   1.000
_cell.angle_alpha   90.00
_cell.angle_beta   90.00
_cell.angle_gamma   90.00
#
_symmetry.space_group_name_H-M   'P 1'
#
loop_
_entity.id
_entity.type
_entity.pdbx_description
1 polymer ?
#
loop_
_entity_poly.entity_id
_entity_poly.type
_entity_poly.pdbx_seq_one_letter_code
_entity_poly.pdbx_strand_id
1 'polypeptide(L)'
;MTKSGFHKLMFFTIAVVILVVIYRLLTVTPRTSESLQQLNTGAESKPQQLIDKEIPDALKIGIKQITQDTLNSGLAENARATTQSAMALEQLLTELKPHKYHPDPYVEAHSLMNSLFMCTAEFAEPDDDFSRLTAKIDAAFLAQMDADCQTVNKRYPLLMTQSDNNQILRTIQATSELGQMLKKLPKITGHSQQHYRDISLQRLKALLKSKIGVLIAEAGMTNFLFFQQGEILPFSKWLDSQDSEYNQQVSMYALAKISCNYQNGVACQPVSYNMLILCLMDDAACGLSFQDYYRQAVMPGMQKDVDILVEKFEVMAESD
;
A
#
# COMPACT_ATOMS: atom_id res chain seq x y z
N MET A 1 49.95 -14.23 0.06
CA MET A 1 49.30 -14.90 1.21
C MET A 1 49.53 -16.40 1.07
N THR A 2 50.13 -17.08 2.05
CA THR A 2 50.44 -18.52 1.91
C THR A 2 49.15 -19.34 2.02
N LYS A 3 49.07 -20.46 1.30
CA LYS A 3 47.89 -21.37 1.28
C LYS A 3 47.47 -21.81 2.70
N SER A 4 48.43 -21.89 3.62
CA SER A 4 48.21 -22.16 5.05
C SER A 4 47.51 -21.01 5.80
N GLY A 5 47.79 -19.75 5.45
CA GLY A 5 47.17 -18.58 6.08
C GLY A 5 45.69 -18.42 5.71
N PHE A 6 45.31 -18.77 4.48
CA PHE A 6 43.91 -18.69 4.02
C PHE A 6 43.01 -19.68 4.76
N HIS A 7 43.45 -20.92 4.96
CA HIS A 7 42.67 -21.91 5.71
C HIS A 7 42.49 -21.53 7.17
N LYS A 8 43.52 -20.98 7.83
CA LYS A 8 43.40 -20.52 9.22
C LYS A 8 42.40 -19.37 9.37
N LEU A 9 42.39 -18.43 8.42
CA LEU A 9 41.42 -17.34 8.42
C LEU A 9 40.00 -17.87 8.22
N MET A 10 39.79 -18.78 7.26
CA MET A 10 38.48 -19.36 6.96
C MET A 10 37.89 -20.13 8.16
N PHE A 11 38.70 -20.95 8.85
CA PHE A 11 38.24 -21.67 10.05
C PHE A 11 37.88 -20.72 11.19
N PHE A 12 38.65 -19.63 11.36
CA PHE A 12 38.34 -18.63 12.38
C PHE A 12 37.01 -17.93 12.09
N THR A 13 36.73 -17.56 10.83
CA THR A 13 35.46 -16.93 10.45
C THR A 13 34.27 -17.86 10.70
N ILE A 14 34.38 -19.14 10.35
CA ILE A 14 33.32 -20.13 10.59
C ILE A 14 33.05 -20.29 12.09
N ALA A 15 34.11 -20.36 12.92
CA ALA A 15 33.96 -20.48 14.37
C ALA A 15 33.25 -19.26 14.99
N VAL A 16 33.55 -18.05 14.52
CA VAL A 16 32.88 -16.81 14.99
C VAL A 16 31.40 -16.82 14.62
N VAL A 17 31.03 -17.21 13.40
CA VAL A 17 29.63 -17.29 12.97
C VAL A 17 28.84 -18.29 13.83
N ILE A 18 29.40 -19.47 14.10
CA ILE A 18 28.76 -20.48 14.95
C ILE A 18 28.54 -19.94 16.37
N LEU A 19 29.54 -19.26 16.95
CA LEU A 19 29.42 -18.65 18.28
C LEU A 19 28.31 -17.59 18.34
N VAL A 20 28.18 -16.75 17.32
CA VAL A 20 27.12 -15.73 17.23
C VAL A 20 25.73 -16.37 17.15
N VAL A 21 25.59 -17.44 16.37
CA VAL A 21 24.31 -18.19 16.25
C VAL A 21 23.95 -18.84 17.58
N ILE A 22 24.89 -19.51 18.25
CA ILE A 22 24.66 -20.11 19.58
C ILE A 22 24.30 -19.02 20.60
N TYR A 23 25.00 -17.89 20.62
CA TYR A 23 24.69 -16.78 21.51
C TYR A 23 23.28 -16.24 21.29
N ARG A 24 22.85 -16.06 20.03
CA ARG A 24 21.48 -15.63 19.69
C ARG A 24 20.44 -16.65 20.16
N LEU A 25 20.69 -17.95 19.97
CA LEU A 25 19.78 -19.01 20.41
C LEU A 25 19.67 -19.09 21.95
N LEU A 26 20.74 -18.76 22.68
CA LEU A 26 20.74 -18.77 24.15
C LEU A 26 20.18 -17.48 24.78
N THR A 27 20.25 -16.35 24.09
CA THR A 27 19.81 -15.05 24.64
C THR A 27 18.39 -14.66 24.26
N VAL A 28 17.84 -15.23 23.19
CA VAL A 28 16.43 -15.04 22.83
C VAL A 28 15.60 -16.05 23.61
N THR A 29 15.15 -15.67 24.81
CA THR A 29 14.13 -16.42 25.53
C THR A 29 12.82 -16.40 24.74
N PRO A 30 12.16 -17.55 24.51
CA PRO A 30 10.85 -17.56 23.90
C PRO A 30 9.88 -16.82 24.83
N ARG A 31 9.19 -15.80 24.30
CA ARG A 31 8.09 -15.14 25.03
C ARG A 31 7.07 -16.20 25.42
N THR A 32 6.95 -16.48 26.71
CA THR A 32 5.97 -17.42 27.25
C THR A 32 4.57 -16.85 27.11
N SER A 33 3.60 -17.73 26.83
CA SER A 33 2.18 -17.41 26.64
C SER A 33 1.54 -16.68 27.84
N GLU A 34 2.15 -16.73 29.02
CA GLU A 34 1.72 -15.98 30.21
C GLU A 34 1.85 -14.46 30.04
N SER A 35 2.86 -13.99 29.30
CA SER A 35 3.05 -12.56 29.02
C SER A 35 1.99 -11.98 28.08
N LEU A 36 1.31 -12.82 27.29
CA LEU A 36 0.18 -12.45 26.44
C LEU A 36 -1.16 -12.44 27.19
N GLN A 37 -1.32 -13.20 28.28
CA GLN A 37 -2.55 -13.19 29.07
C GLN A 37 -2.65 -11.98 30.01
N GLN A 38 -1.53 -11.40 30.46
CA GLN A 38 -1.54 -10.22 31.32
C GLN A 38 -1.98 -8.92 30.61
N LEU A 39 -1.95 -8.88 29.28
CA LEU A 39 -2.41 -7.72 28.50
C LEU A 39 -3.93 -7.71 28.25
N ASN A 40 -4.63 -8.83 28.47
CA ASN A 40 -6.07 -8.98 28.15
C ASN A 40 -7.02 -8.94 29.36
N THR A 41 -6.50 -8.83 30.60
CA THR A 41 -7.32 -8.85 31.83
C THR A 41 -7.57 -7.47 32.44
N GLY A 42 -7.20 -6.38 31.77
CA GLY A 42 -7.22 -5.02 32.29
C GLY A 42 -8.46 -4.16 31.98
N ALA A 43 -9.59 -4.74 31.56
CA ALA A 43 -10.78 -3.95 31.20
C ALA A 43 -12.12 -4.66 31.48
N GLU A 44 -12.41 -4.97 32.75
CA GLU A 44 -13.78 -5.21 33.22
C GLU A 44 -14.07 -4.35 34.45
N SER A 45 -14.56 -3.14 34.24
CA SER A 45 -15.17 -2.34 35.30
C SER A 45 -16.63 -2.74 35.49
N LYS A 46 -16.93 -3.36 36.65
CA LYS A 46 -18.28 -3.60 37.16
C LYS A 46 -19.08 -2.29 37.24
N PRO A 47 -20.40 -2.29 36.92
CA PRO A 47 -21.27 -1.18 37.26
C PRO A 47 -21.62 -1.22 38.76
N GLN A 48 -21.19 -0.19 39.47
CA GLN A 48 -21.48 0.04 40.88
C GLN A 48 -22.97 0.39 41.05
N GLN A 49 -23.73 -0.51 41.68
CA GLN A 49 -24.98 -0.17 42.35
C GLN A 49 -24.66 0.71 43.57
N LEU A 50 -25.19 1.93 43.62
CA LEU A 50 -25.62 2.66 44.83
C LEU A 50 -25.91 4.12 44.47
N ILE A 51 -27.18 4.52 44.57
CA ILE A 51 -27.70 5.63 45.41
C ILE A 51 -29.15 5.88 44.98
N ASP A 52 -30.08 5.23 45.68
CA ASP A 52 -31.43 5.75 45.87
C ASP A 52 -31.34 6.82 46.97
N LYS A 53 -31.28 8.08 46.55
CA LYS A 53 -31.68 9.22 47.37
C LYS A 53 -32.69 10.01 46.56
N GLU A 54 -33.86 10.23 47.15
CA GLU A 54 -34.94 11.00 46.58
C GLU A 54 -34.44 12.37 46.11
N ILE A 55 -34.39 12.53 44.79
CA ILE A 55 -34.14 13.81 44.13
C ILE A 55 -35.40 14.66 44.30
N PRO A 56 -35.31 15.88 44.88
CA PRO A 56 -36.45 16.80 44.98
C PRO A 56 -37.07 17.04 43.60
N ASP A 57 -38.40 17.10 43.50
CA ASP A 57 -39.10 17.16 42.21
C ASP A 57 -38.73 18.38 41.34
N ALA A 58 -38.19 19.45 41.94
CA ALA A 58 -37.63 20.59 41.23
C ALA A 58 -36.35 20.25 40.42
N LEU A 59 -35.51 19.31 40.90
CA LEU A 59 -34.33 18.84 40.16
C LEU A 59 -34.71 17.88 39.02
N LYS A 60 -35.82 17.12 39.14
CA LYS A 60 -36.28 16.22 38.05
C LYS A 60 -36.76 16.98 36.82
N ILE A 61 -37.32 18.18 37.00
CA ILE A 61 -37.76 19.05 35.90
C ILE A 61 -36.54 19.66 35.20
N GLY A 62 -35.57 20.18 35.98
CA GLY A 62 -34.31 20.71 35.44
C GLY A 62 -33.46 19.66 34.72
N ILE A 63 -33.35 18.44 35.25
CA ILE A 63 -32.63 17.33 34.60
C ILE A 63 -33.35 16.90 33.31
N LYS A 64 -34.70 16.85 33.27
CA LYS A 64 -35.42 16.53 32.03
C LYS A 64 -35.21 17.60 30.94
N GLN A 65 -35.21 18.88 31.29
CA GLN A 65 -34.93 19.96 30.33
C GLN A 65 -33.47 19.96 29.86
N ILE A 66 -32.50 19.80 30.77
CA ILE A 66 -31.08 19.69 30.40
C ILE A 66 -30.84 18.45 29.52
N THR A 67 -31.47 17.31 29.84
CA THR A 67 -31.32 16.08 29.03
C THR A 67 -31.95 16.24 27.66
N GLN A 68 -33.10 16.92 27.54
CA GLN A 68 -33.78 17.11 26.25
C GLN A 68 -33.09 18.16 25.38
N ASP A 69 -32.55 19.24 25.96
CA ASP A 69 -31.78 20.24 25.23
C ASP A 69 -30.41 19.69 24.79
N THR A 70 -29.79 18.83 25.59
CA THR A 70 -28.55 18.12 25.21
C THR A 70 -28.81 17.04 24.15
N LEU A 71 -29.97 16.37 24.20
CA LEU A 71 -30.39 15.40 23.17
C LEU A 71 -30.71 16.10 21.85
N ASN A 72 -31.39 17.25 21.90
CA ASN A 72 -31.73 18.06 20.74
C ASN A 72 -30.49 18.75 20.14
N SER A 73 -29.54 19.22 20.96
CA SER A 73 -28.27 19.77 20.47
C SER A 73 -27.41 18.66 19.85
N GLY A 74 -27.34 17.48 20.48
CA GLY A 74 -26.64 16.32 19.93
C GLY A 74 -27.24 15.79 18.62
N LEU A 75 -28.57 15.78 18.49
CA LEU A 75 -29.25 15.44 17.23
C LEU A 75 -29.00 16.48 16.13
N ALA A 76 -29.01 17.77 16.47
CA ALA A 76 -28.70 18.84 15.52
C ALA A 76 -27.24 18.84 15.09
N GLU A 77 -26.31 18.54 16.01
CA GLU A 77 -24.88 18.42 15.73
C GLU A 77 -24.58 17.19 14.87
N ASN A 78 -25.20 16.04 15.17
CA ASN A 78 -25.11 14.84 14.34
C ASN A 78 -25.71 15.04 12.95
N ALA A 79 -26.84 15.76 12.83
CA ALA A 79 -27.44 16.09 11.54
C ALA A 79 -26.56 17.03 10.70
N ARG A 80 -25.92 18.03 11.34
CA ARG A 80 -24.96 18.94 10.67
C ARG A 80 -23.70 18.19 10.22
N ALA A 81 -23.14 17.33 11.07
CA ALA A 81 -21.98 16.51 10.72
C ALA A 81 -22.29 15.56 9.54
N THR A 82 -23.48 14.94 9.54
CA THR A 82 -23.94 14.08 8.44
C THR A 82 -24.11 14.88 7.14
N THR A 83 -24.70 16.07 7.21
CA THR A 83 -24.90 16.95 6.04
C THR A 83 -23.57 17.43 5.46
N GLN A 84 -22.63 17.83 6.33
CA GLN A 84 -21.30 18.27 5.91
C GLN A 84 -20.49 17.13 5.26
N SER A 85 -20.61 15.92 5.79
CA SER A 85 -19.99 14.71 5.20
C SER A 85 -20.58 14.39 3.82
N ALA A 86 -21.91 14.49 3.66
CA ALA A 86 -22.57 14.27 2.37
C ALA A 86 -22.15 15.33 1.32
N MET A 87 -22.06 16.61 1.71
CA MET A 87 -21.58 17.68 0.83
C MET A 87 -20.12 17.47 0.42
N ALA A 88 -19.25 17.09 1.35
CA ALA A 88 -17.84 16.82 1.05
C ALA A 88 -17.70 15.64 0.07
N LEU A 89 -18.51 14.58 0.23
CA LEU A 89 -18.54 13.47 -0.71
C LEU A 89 -19.02 13.90 -2.10
N GLU A 90 -20.08 14.70 -2.20
CA GLU A 90 -20.59 15.19 -3.48
C GLU A 90 -19.57 16.08 -4.21
N GLN A 91 -18.89 16.96 -3.47
CA GLN A 91 -17.81 17.78 -4.00
C GLN A 91 -16.65 16.91 -4.50
N LEU A 92 -16.23 15.91 -3.73
CA LEU A 92 -15.20 14.97 -4.16
C LEU A 92 -15.61 14.22 -5.44
N LEU A 93 -16.83 13.69 -5.50
CA LEU A 93 -17.34 13.01 -6.70
C LEU A 93 -17.39 13.93 -7.92
N THR A 94 -17.51 15.24 -7.69
CA THR A 94 -17.42 16.27 -8.74
C THR A 94 -15.96 16.52 -9.15
N GLU A 95 -15.03 16.60 -8.20
CA GLU A 95 -13.58 16.72 -8.48
C GLU A 95 -13.04 15.55 -9.31
N LEU A 96 -13.54 14.33 -9.06
CA LEU A 96 -13.17 13.13 -9.83
C LEU A 96 -13.67 13.17 -11.30
N LYS A 97 -14.39 14.23 -11.71
CA LYS A 97 -14.84 14.45 -13.09
C LYS A 97 -14.08 15.62 -13.73
N PRO A 98 -13.64 15.50 -15.00
CA PRO A 98 -13.73 14.30 -15.84
C PRO A 98 -12.76 13.21 -15.37
N HIS A 99 -13.20 11.96 -15.51
CA HIS A 99 -12.41 10.78 -15.15
C HIS A 99 -11.15 10.68 -16.00
N LYS A 100 -10.00 10.46 -15.36
CA LYS A 100 -8.69 10.29 -16.00
C LYS A 100 -8.39 8.81 -16.30
N TYR A 101 -8.77 7.90 -15.41
CA TYR A 101 -8.41 6.48 -15.48
C TYR A 101 -9.63 5.58 -15.66
N HIS A 102 -10.72 5.80 -14.93
CA HIS A 102 -11.87 4.89 -14.91
C HIS A 102 -13.20 5.58 -14.52
N PRO A 103 -14.36 5.16 -15.07
CA PRO A 103 -15.66 5.76 -14.72
C PRO A 103 -16.19 5.40 -13.32
N ASP A 104 -15.74 4.29 -12.73
CA ASP A 104 -16.03 3.99 -11.32
C ASP A 104 -15.29 4.99 -10.41
N PRO A 105 -16.00 5.80 -9.61
CA PRO A 105 -15.38 6.84 -8.79
C PRO A 105 -14.40 6.29 -7.77
N TYR A 106 -14.60 5.08 -7.25
CA TYR A 106 -13.66 4.47 -6.32
C TYR A 106 -12.35 4.10 -7.03
N VAL A 107 -12.45 3.47 -8.20
CA VAL A 107 -11.27 3.10 -9.02
C VAL A 107 -10.52 4.35 -9.47
N GLU A 108 -11.25 5.41 -9.86
CA GLU A 108 -10.67 6.69 -10.24
C GLU A 108 -9.89 7.32 -9.09
N ALA A 109 -10.51 7.45 -7.91
CA ALA A 109 -9.87 8.03 -6.74
C ALA A 109 -8.63 7.22 -6.32
N HIS A 110 -8.73 5.89 -6.28
CA HIS A 110 -7.61 5.00 -5.95
C HIS A 110 -6.47 5.13 -6.98
N SER A 111 -6.79 5.19 -8.27
CA SER A 111 -5.81 5.36 -9.35
C SER A 111 -5.11 6.72 -9.26
N LEU A 112 -5.88 7.79 -9.00
CA LEU A 112 -5.34 9.12 -8.77
C LEU A 112 -4.40 9.08 -7.57
N MET A 113 -4.84 8.58 -6.41
CA MET A 113 -4.00 8.52 -5.22
C MET A 113 -2.69 7.76 -5.43
N ASN A 114 -2.71 6.62 -6.12
CA ASN A 114 -1.45 5.94 -6.48
C ASN A 114 -0.56 6.78 -7.39
N SER A 115 -1.14 7.44 -8.39
CA SER A 115 -0.35 8.28 -9.30
C SER A 115 0.18 9.55 -8.62
N LEU A 116 -0.38 9.92 -7.47
CA LEU A 116 -0.13 11.14 -6.73
C LEU A 116 0.47 10.87 -5.36
N PHE A 117 0.91 9.63 -5.10
CA PHE A 117 1.40 9.19 -3.80
C PHE A 117 2.47 10.13 -3.26
N MET A 118 3.36 10.60 -4.13
CA MET A 118 4.45 11.52 -3.82
C MET A 118 4.02 12.95 -3.46
N CYS A 119 2.76 13.29 -3.73
CA CYS A 119 2.22 14.63 -3.49
C CYS A 119 1.54 14.77 -2.12
N THR A 120 1.47 13.69 -1.32
CA THR A 120 0.87 13.76 0.01
C THR A 120 1.87 14.26 1.04
N ALA A 121 1.38 15.03 2.01
CA ALA A 121 2.21 15.72 3.00
C ALA A 121 3.02 14.78 3.91
N GLU A 122 2.65 13.50 4.01
CA GLU A 122 3.36 12.49 4.81
C GLU A 122 4.77 12.19 4.28
N PHE A 123 5.06 12.47 3.01
CA PHE A 123 6.41 12.33 2.45
C PHE A 123 7.34 13.51 2.76
N ALA A 124 6.83 14.58 3.36
CA ALA A 124 7.62 15.74 3.75
C ALA A 124 8.23 15.62 5.16
N GLU A 125 7.94 14.54 5.90
CA GLU A 125 8.55 14.35 7.21
C GLU A 125 10.04 13.95 7.08
N PRO A 126 10.97 14.65 7.77
CA PRO A 126 12.42 14.56 7.49
C PRO A 126 13.11 13.22 7.74
N ASP A 127 12.50 12.29 8.48
CA ASP A 127 13.19 11.13 9.06
C ASP A 127 12.82 9.81 8.36
N ASP A 128 13.56 9.46 7.30
CA ASP A 128 14.52 8.32 7.27
C ASP A 128 14.80 7.86 5.81
N ASP A 129 13.78 7.66 4.97
CA ASP A 129 14.00 7.16 3.58
C ASP A 129 13.77 8.19 2.47
N PHE A 130 12.88 9.15 2.68
CA PHE A 130 12.58 10.16 1.65
C PHE A 130 13.69 11.19 1.48
N SER A 131 14.31 11.62 2.57
CA SER A 131 15.51 12.48 2.56
C SER A 131 16.67 11.81 1.82
N ARG A 132 16.76 10.47 1.88
CA ARG A 132 17.76 9.69 1.12
C ARG A 132 17.39 9.63 -0.36
N LEU A 133 16.12 9.51 -0.68
CA LEU A 133 15.62 9.55 -2.06
C LEU A 133 15.88 10.91 -2.72
N THR A 134 15.50 12.00 -2.06
CA THR A 134 15.67 13.36 -2.57
C THR A 134 17.15 13.72 -2.75
N ALA A 135 18.05 13.20 -1.90
CA ALA A 135 19.49 13.36 -2.07
C ALA A 135 20.07 12.66 -3.31
N LYS A 136 19.40 11.64 -3.84
CA LYS A 136 19.82 10.87 -5.02
C LYS A 136 19.19 11.38 -6.33
N ILE A 137 18.13 12.17 -6.22
CA ILE A 137 17.36 12.66 -7.36
C ILE A 137 17.88 14.05 -7.75
N ASP A 138 17.98 14.28 -9.05
CA ASP A 138 18.39 15.57 -9.60
C ASP A 138 17.43 16.71 -9.16
N ALA A 139 17.97 17.87 -8.83
CA ALA A 139 17.18 18.99 -8.33
C ALA A 139 16.12 19.48 -9.35
N ALA A 140 16.40 19.40 -10.66
CA ALA A 140 15.43 19.76 -11.69
C ALA A 140 14.27 18.75 -11.72
N PHE A 141 14.55 17.47 -11.45
CA PHE A 141 13.51 16.46 -11.31
C PHE A 141 12.62 16.73 -10.10
N LEU A 142 13.20 17.04 -8.93
CA LEU A 142 12.41 17.38 -7.74
C LEU A 142 11.52 18.60 -8.00
N ALA A 143 12.02 19.60 -8.73
CA ALA A 143 11.24 20.77 -9.12
C ALA A 143 10.08 20.42 -10.07
N GLN A 144 10.28 19.50 -11.02
CA GLN A 144 9.23 19.01 -11.90
C GLN A 144 8.15 18.27 -11.10
N MET A 145 8.55 17.38 -10.19
CA MET A 145 7.62 16.65 -9.32
C MET A 145 6.80 17.61 -8.45
N ASP A 146 7.43 18.62 -7.84
CA ASP A 146 6.72 19.64 -7.06
C ASP A 146 5.70 20.41 -7.91
N ALA A 147 6.08 20.82 -9.13
CA ALA A 147 5.16 21.50 -10.04
C ALA A 147 3.95 20.63 -10.44
N ASP A 148 4.17 19.33 -10.67
CA ASP A 148 3.10 18.37 -10.95
C ASP A 148 2.19 18.20 -9.72
N CYS A 149 2.77 18.09 -8.53
CA CYS A 149 2.02 18.01 -7.28
C CYS A 149 1.19 19.27 -7.00
N GLN A 150 1.72 20.46 -7.24
CA GLN A 150 0.96 21.71 -7.11
C GLN A 150 -0.21 21.77 -8.10
N THR A 151 0.00 21.31 -9.34
CA THR A 151 -1.06 21.25 -10.36
C THR A 151 -2.17 20.30 -9.94
N VAL A 152 -1.78 19.15 -9.38
CA VAL A 152 -2.70 18.13 -8.87
C VAL A 152 -3.48 18.63 -7.66
N ASN A 153 -2.81 19.22 -6.68
CA ASN A 153 -3.45 19.73 -5.46
C ASN A 153 -4.50 20.80 -5.77
N LYS A 154 -4.27 21.61 -6.83
CA LYS A 154 -5.27 22.56 -7.33
C LYS A 154 -6.47 21.88 -7.98
N ARG A 155 -6.27 20.71 -8.61
CA ARG A 155 -7.31 19.98 -9.34
C ARG A 155 -8.14 19.07 -8.43
N TYR A 156 -7.53 18.45 -7.42
CA TYR A 156 -8.17 17.51 -6.52
C TYR A 156 -7.97 17.88 -5.04
N PRO A 157 -8.35 19.10 -4.62
CA PRO A 157 -8.04 19.57 -3.28
C PRO A 157 -8.67 18.70 -2.19
N LEU A 158 -9.89 18.18 -2.36
CA LEU A 158 -10.50 17.30 -1.36
C LEU A 158 -9.85 15.92 -1.30
N LEU A 159 -9.37 15.40 -2.42
CA LEU A 159 -8.63 14.14 -2.46
C LEU A 159 -7.26 14.25 -1.74
N MET A 160 -6.64 15.43 -1.75
CA MET A 160 -5.27 15.64 -1.25
C MET A 160 -5.18 16.22 0.16
N THR A 161 -6.23 16.87 0.68
CA THR A 161 -6.21 17.58 1.97
C THR A 161 -6.64 16.73 3.17
N GLN A 162 -7.24 15.56 2.95
CA GLN A 162 -7.64 14.71 4.07
C GLN A 162 -6.45 13.85 4.50
N SER A 163 -5.81 14.26 5.60
CA SER A 163 -4.70 13.59 6.29
C SER A 163 -4.99 12.14 6.73
N ASP A 164 -6.17 11.63 6.42
CA ASP A 164 -6.52 10.22 6.53
C ASP A 164 -7.17 9.79 5.21
N ASN A 165 -6.38 9.85 4.14
CA ASN A 165 -6.69 9.47 2.76
C ASN A 165 -7.50 8.15 2.65
N ASN A 166 -7.29 7.24 3.60
CA ASN A 166 -8.02 5.99 3.72
C ASN A 166 -9.48 6.14 4.15
N GLN A 167 -9.82 7.17 4.94
CA GLN A 167 -11.17 7.37 5.45
C GLN A 167 -12.13 7.83 4.35
N ILE A 168 -11.71 8.77 3.49
CA ILE A 168 -12.56 9.26 2.40
C ILE A 168 -12.73 8.22 1.29
N LEU A 169 -11.67 7.47 0.93
CA LEU A 169 -11.80 6.34 0.00
C LEU A 169 -12.82 5.31 0.49
N ARG A 170 -12.95 5.11 1.81
CA ARG A 170 -13.94 4.18 2.37
C ARG A 170 -15.38 4.67 2.16
N THR A 171 -15.62 5.98 2.05
CA THR A 171 -16.98 6.53 1.82
C THR A 171 -17.39 6.47 0.35
N ILE A 172 -16.44 6.53 -0.59
CA ILE A 172 -16.72 6.44 -2.03
C ILE A 172 -17.29 5.06 -2.37
N GLN A 173 -18.45 5.01 -3.02
CA GLN A 173 -19.06 3.77 -3.46
C GLN A 173 -18.29 3.19 -4.66
N ALA A 174 -17.92 1.90 -4.56
CA ALA A 174 -17.42 1.15 -5.69
C ALA A 174 -18.60 0.57 -6.48
N THR A 175 -18.65 0.86 -7.78
CA THR A 175 -19.77 0.52 -8.66
C THR A 175 -19.43 -0.57 -9.68
N SER A 176 -18.15 -0.76 -9.97
CA SER A 176 -17.60 -1.81 -10.82
C SER A 176 -17.12 -3.01 -10.00
N GLU A 177 -16.99 -4.16 -10.65
CA GLU A 177 -16.40 -5.37 -10.06
C GLU A 177 -14.98 -5.10 -9.54
N LEU A 178 -14.16 -4.42 -10.35
CA LEU A 178 -12.80 -4.03 -9.98
C LEU A 178 -12.78 -3.16 -8.71
N GLY A 179 -13.62 -2.13 -8.66
CA GLY A 179 -13.71 -1.25 -7.50
C GLY A 179 -14.14 -2.01 -6.24
N GLN A 180 -15.13 -2.90 -6.36
CA GLN A 180 -15.60 -3.72 -5.24
C GLN A 180 -14.50 -4.65 -4.74
N MET A 181 -13.69 -5.20 -5.66
CA MET A 181 -12.55 -6.06 -5.32
C MET A 181 -11.46 -5.28 -4.57
N LEU A 182 -11.04 -4.13 -5.10
CA LEU A 182 -10.03 -3.26 -4.47
C LEU A 182 -10.46 -2.82 -3.07
N LYS A 183 -11.74 -2.49 -2.88
CA LYS A 183 -12.29 -2.04 -1.59
C LYS A 183 -12.34 -3.13 -0.50
N LYS A 184 -12.37 -4.43 -0.88
CA LYS A 184 -12.51 -5.56 0.07
C LYS A 184 -11.20 -6.04 0.70
N LEU A 185 -10.05 -5.73 0.12
CA LEU A 185 -8.74 -6.27 0.52
C LEU A 185 -8.29 -5.98 1.97
N PRO A 186 -8.59 -4.83 2.61
CA PRO A 186 -8.11 -4.55 3.97
C PRO A 186 -8.66 -5.48 5.07
N LYS A 187 -9.57 -6.41 4.75
CA LYS A 187 -10.33 -7.21 5.74
C LYS A 187 -9.96 -8.69 5.78
N ILE A 188 -8.97 -9.13 5.00
CA ILE A 188 -8.60 -10.54 4.89
C ILE A 188 -7.57 -10.85 5.98
N THR A 189 -8.01 -11.03 7.23
CA THR A 189 -7.17 -11.55 8.33
C THR A 189 -7.72 -12.92 8.75
N GLY A 190 -6.86 -13.93 8.92
CA GLY A 190 -7.26 -15.25 9.42
C GLY A 190 -7.71 -16.27 8.36
N HIS A 191 -7.43 -16.03 7.09
CA HIS A 191 -7.72 -16.97 6.01
C HIS A 191 -6.56 -17.94 5.74
N SER A 192 -6.84 -19.05 5.03
CA SER A 192 -5.79 -19.98 4.60
C SER A 192 -4.91 -19.39 3.50
N GLN A 193 -3.67 -19.86 3.41
CA GLN A 193 -2.70 -19.47 2.38
C GLN A 193 -3.25 -19.62 0.95
N GLN A 194 -3.94 -20.74 0.69
CA GLN A 194 -4.59 -21.00 -0.60
C GLN A 194 -5.64 -19.93 -0.94
N HIS A 195 -6.42 -19.48 0.04
CA HIS A 195 -7.43 -18.46 -0.17
C HIS A 195 -6.82 -17.11 -0.55
N TYR A 196 -5.71 -16.72 0.10
CA TYR A 196 -4.97 -15.51 -0.29
C TYR A 196 -4.47 -15.60 -1.72
N ARG A 197 -3.86 -16.73 -2.10
CA ARG A 197 -3.37 -16.95 -3.47
C ARG A 197 -4.48 -16.80 -4.50
N ASP A 198 -5.65 -17.40 -4.26
CA ASP A 198 -6.78 -17.34 -5.19
C ASP A 198 -7.30 -15.91 -5.35
N ILE A 199 -7.40 -15.15 -4.25
CA ILE A 199 -7.78 -13.73 -4.28
C ILE A 199 -6.75 -12.89 -5.03
N SER A 200 -5.45 -13.11 -4.78
CA SER A 200 -4.37 -12.36 -5.43
C SER A 200 -4.35 -12.59 -6.94
N LEU A 201 -4.58 -13.83 -7.39
CA LEU A 201 -4.68 -14.16 -8.80
C LEU A 201 -5.92 -13.53 -9.46
N GLN A 202 -7.08 -13.57 -8.78
CA GLN A 202 -8.28 -12.89 -9.27
C GLN A 202 -8.08 -11.38 -9.37
N ARG A 203 -7.42 -10.78 -8.37
CA ARG A 203 -7.05 -9.36 -8.37
C ARG A 203 -6.14 -9.02 -9.52
N LEU A 204 -5.07 -9.79 -9.70
CA LEU A 204 -4.15 -9.57 -10.80
C LEU A 204 -4.86 -9.63 -12.15
N LYS A 205 -5.70 -10.65 -12.37
CA LYS A 205 -6.50 -10.79 -13.59
C LYS A 205 -7.42 -9.58 -13.81
N ALA A 206 -8.14 -9.12 -12.77
CA ALA A 206 -9.01 -7.95 -12.86
C ALA A 206 -8.23 -6.66 -13.17
N LEU A 207 -7.06 -6.49 -12.58
CA LEU A 207 -6.19 -5.33 -12.84
C LEU A 207 -5.65 -5.32 -14.26
N LEU A 208 -5.18 -6.47 -14.76
CA LEU A 208 -4.73 -6.62 -16.14
C LEU A 208 -5.88 -6.33 -17.13
N LYS A 209 -7.08 -6.84 -16.87
CA LYS A 209 -8.31 -6.55 -17.65
C LYS A 209 -8.66 -5.07 -17.68
N SER A 210 -8.43 -4.36 -16.57
CA SER A 210 -8.77 -2.94 -16.44
C SER A 210 -7.99 -2.02 -17.38
N LYS A 211 -6.78 -2.44 -17.79
CA LYS A 211 -5.84 -1.63 -18.59
C LYS A 211 -5.52 -0.27 -17.94
N ILE A 212 -5.55 -0.19 -16.61
CA ILE A 212 -5.17 1.01 -15.85
C ILE A 212 -3.73 0.86 -15.40
N GLY A 213 -2.80 1.48 -16.13
CA GLY A 213 -1.36 1.35 -15.94
C GLY A 213 -0.91 1.60 -14.51
N VAL A 214 -1.41 2.65 -13.86
CA VAL A 214 -1.02 2.97 -12.47
C VAL A 214 -1.41 1.88 -11.47
N LEU A 215 -2.52 1.17 -11.68
CA LEU A 215 -2.93 0.05 -10.82
C LEU A 215 -2.21 -1.26 -11.16
N ILE A 216 -1.87 -1.47 -12.45
CA ILE A 216 -1.04 -2.60 -12.86
C ILE A 216 0.37 -2.46 -12.27
N ALA A 217 0.94 -1.26 -12.29
CA ALA A 217 2.21 -0.96 -11.64
C ALA A 217 2.13 -1.15 -10.12
N GLU A 218 1.06 -0.68 -9.47
CA GLU A 218 0.81 -0.93 -8.04
C GLU A 218 0.85 -2.43 -7.71
N ALA A 219 0.25 -3.29 -8.55
CA ALA A 219 0.30 -4.74 -8.33
C ALA A 219 1.73 -5.29 -8.39
N GLY A 220 2.56 -4.81 -9.31
CA GLY A 220 3.98 -5.19 -9.40
C GLY A 220 4.72 -4.90 -8.10
N MET A 221 4.44 -3.74 -7.51
CA MET A 221 5.07 -3.30 -6.27
C MET A 221 4.50 -3.97 -5.04
N THR A 222 3.20 -4.26 -5.00
CA THR A 222 2.53 -4.79 -3.80
C THR A 222 2.43 -6.31 -3.78
N ASN A 223 2.91 -7.01 -4.82
CA ASN A 223 2.90 -8.48 -4.86
C ASN A 223 3.53 -9.12 -3.60
N PHE A 224 4.55 -8.51 -2.99
CA PHE A 224 5.16 -9.03 -1.76
C PHE A 224 4.22 -9.01 -0.54
N LEU A 225 3.19 -8.16 -0.54
CA LEU A 225 2.21 -8.11 0.56
C LEU A 225 1.25 -9.30 0.50
N PHE A 226 1.14 -9.96 -0.64
CA PHE A 226 0.13 -10.99 -0.89
C PHE A 226 0.69 -12.40 -1.01
N PHE A 227 2.02 -12.54 -1.13
CA PHE A 227 2.71 -13.82 -1.13
C PHE A 227 3.70 -13.84 0.03
N GLN A 228 3.61 -14.84 0.90
CA GLN A 228 4.55 -14.95 2.02
C GLN A 228 5.97 -15.25 1.51
N GLN A 229 6.99 -14.78 2.24
CA GLN A 229 8.38 -15.15 1.91
C GLN A 229 8.54 -16.67 1.86
N GLY A 230 9.15 -17.17 0.78
CA GLY A 230 9.31 -18.60 0.51
C GLY A 230 8.12 -19.27 -0.18
N GLU A 231 7.03 -18.54 -0.47
CA GLU A 231 5.99 -19.06 -1.34
C GLU A 231 6.48 -19.16 -2.79
N ILE A 232 6.22 -20.32 -3.38
CA ILE A 232 6.36 -20.53 -4.81
C ILE A 232 5.25 -19.73 -5.50
N LEU A 233 5.62 -18.55 -6.01
CA LEU A 233 4.73 -17.71 -6.80
C LEU A 233 4.07 -18.54 -7.91
N PRO A 234 2.78 -18.34 -8.24
CA PRO A 234 2.12 -19.11 -9.30
C PRO A 234 2.88 -19.06 -10.64
N PHE A 235 3.68 -18.01 -10.85
CA PHE A 235 4.46 -17.75 -12.06
C PHE A 235 5.82 -18.47 -12.10
N SER A 236 6.29 -19.00 -10.97
CA SER A 236 7.53 -19.80 -10.88
C SER A 236 7.58 -20.96 -11.88
N LYS A 237 6.43 -21.59 -12.14
CA LYS A 237 6.29 -22.68 -13.13
C LYS A 237 6.51 -22.21 -14.55
N TRP A 238 6.21 -20.95 -14.86
CA TRP A 238 6.44 -20.38 -16.19
C TRP A 238 7.90 -19.98 -16.39
N LEU A 239 8.60 -19.66 -15.31
CA LEU A 239 10.00 -19.26 -15.30
C LEU A 239 10.97 -20.41 -15.05
N ASP A 240 10.47 -21.60 -14.72
CA ASP A 240 11.28 -22.75 -14.29
C ASP A 240 12.29 -22.40 -13.19
N SER A 241 11.89 -21.52 -12.25
CA SER A 241 12.74 -21.03 -11.17
C SER A 241 12.08 -21.21 -9.82
N GLN A 242 12.86 -21.71 -8.85
CA GLN A 242 12.46 -21.84 -7.45
C GLN A 242 12.91 -20.64 -6.59
N ASP A 243 13.66 -19.70 -7.17
CA ASP A 243 14.12 -18.52 -6.48
C ASP A 243 12.97 -17.51 -6.37
N SER A 244 12.42 -17.36 -5.16
CA SER A 244 11.28 -16.48 -4.92
C SER A 244 11.61 -15.00 -5.14
N GLU A 245 12.83 -14.57 -4.81
CA GLU A 245 13.26 -13.18 -4.96
C GLU A 245 13.41 -12.85 -6.44
N TYR A 246 14.06 -13.74 -7.19
CA TYR A 246 14.15 -13.63 -8.65
C TYR A 246 12.77 -13.57 -9.30
N ASN A 247 11.88 -14.52 -8.97
CA ASN A 247 10.54 -14.58 -9.53
C ASN A 247 9.71 -13.33 -9.21
N GLN A 248 9.88 -12.77 -8.01
CA GLN A 248 9.23 -11.53 -7.61
C GLN A 248 9.76 -10.35 -8.44
N GLN A 249 11.07 -10.24 -8.61
CA GLN A 249 11.69 -9.18 -9.40
C GLN A 249 11.26 -9.25 -10.87
N VAL A 250 11.25 -10.44 -11.47
CA VAL A 250 10.76 -10.67 -12.85
C VAL A 250 9.28 -10.30 -12.97
N SER A 251 8.44 -10.68 -12.00
CA SER A 251 7.01 -10.31 -11.97
C SER A 251 6.80 -8.80 -11.87
N MET A 252 7.56 -8.13 -11.00
CA MET A 252 7.51 -6.67 -10.85
C MET A 252 7.87 -5.97 -12.16
N TYR A 253 8.96 -6.38 -12.83
CA TYR A 253 9.36 -5.82 -14.12
C TYR A 253 8.37 -6.12 -15.24
N ALA A 254 7.76 -7.31 -15.26
CA ALA A 254 6.72 -7.65 -16.24
C ALA A 254 5.48 -6.77 -16.09
N LEU A 255 5.00 -6.56 -14.85
CA LEU A 255 3.86 -5.69 -14.59
C LEU A 255 4.17 -4.22 -14.85
N ALA A 256 5.37 -3.75 -14.50
CA ALA A 256 5.84 -2.43 -14.87
C ALA A 256 5.86 -2.27 -16.40
N LYS A 257 6.43 -3.23 -17.14
CA LYS A 257 6.49 -3.21 -18.62
C LYS A 257 5.09 -3.14 -19.24
N ILE A 258 4.14 -3.95 -18.77
CA ILE A 258 2.75 -3.91 -19.22
C ILE A 258 2.10 -2.55 -18.90
N SER A 259 2.32 -2.03 -17.69
CA SER A 259 1.73 -0.77 -17.26
C SER A 259 2.10 0.40 -18.17
N CYS A 260 3.30 0.37 -18.77
CA CYS A 260 3.78 1.40 -19.69
C CYS A 260 2.94 1.54 -20.96
N ASN A 261 2.23 0.48 -21.37
CA ASN A 261 1.41 0.48 -22.58
C ASN A 261 0.09 1.25 -22.41
N TYR A 262 -0.24 1.69 -21.20
CA TYR A 262 -1.50 2.32 -20.87
C TYR A 262 -1.34 3.75 -20.35
N GLN A 263 -2.36 4.59 -20.62
CA GLN A 263 -2.41 6.01 -20.24
C GLN A 263 -1.11 6.78 -20.54
N ASN A 264 -0.59 6.59 -21.75
CA ASN A 264 0.65 7.23 -22.24
C ASN A 264 1.88 6.95 -21.37
N GLY A 265 1.92 5.78 -20.72
CA GLY A 265 3.06 5.36 -19.93
C GLY A 265 3.28 6.16 -18.66
N VAL A 266 2.23 6.78 -18.10
CA VAL A 266 2.31 7.57 -16.85
C VAL A 266 2.98 6.81 -15.69
N ALA A 267 2.77 5.49 -15.62
CA ALA A 267 3.39 4.63 -14.60
C ALA A 267 4.89 4.37 -14.83
N CYS A 268 5.43 4.73 -15.99
CA CYS A 268 6.79 4.44 -16.42
C CYS A 268 7.64 5.70 -16.66
N GLN A 269 7.05 6.86 -16.43
CA GLN A 269 7.77 8.13 -16.49
C GLN A 269 8.79 8.22 -15.34
N PRO A 270 9.87 8.99 -15.52
CA PRO A 270 10.88 9.16 -14.48
C PRO A 270 10.30 9.54 -13.11
N VAL A 271 9.31 10.44 -13.08
CA VAL A 271 8.63 10.94 -11.86
C VAL A 271 7.49 10.03 -11.38
N SER A 272 7.28 8.88 -12.00
CA SER A 272 6.21 7.98 -11.58
C SER A 272 6.54 7.35 -10.23
N TYR A 273 5.50 7.06 -9.44
CA TYR A 273 5.65 6.32 -8.18
C TYR A 273 6.49 5.04 -8.36
N ASN A 274 6.25 4.28 -9.43
CA ASN A 274 6.98 3.05 -9.72
C ASN A 274 8.48 3.29 -9.94
N MET A 275 8.86 4.32 -10.72
CA MET A 275 10.28 4.64 -10.94
C MET A 275 10.96 5.18 -9.69
N LEU A 276 10.22 5.86 -8.82
CA LEU A 276 10.74 6.35 -7.55
C LEU A 276 11.01 5.22 -6.57
N ILE A 277 10.13 4.21 -6.48
CA ILE A 277 10.45 3.02 -5.68
C ILE A 277 11.62 2.25 -6.30
N LEU A 278 11.68 2.12 -7.63
CA LEU A 278 12.85 1.51 -8.27
C LEU A 278 14.14 2.27 -7.95
N CYS A 279 14.12 3.61 -7.93
CA CYS A 279 15.24 4.45 -7.51
C CYS A 279 15.64 4.25 -6.03
N LEU A 280 14.68 3.98 -5.14
CA LEU A 280 14.98 3.61 -3.75
C LEU A 280 15.70 2.26 -3.65
N MET A 281 15.34 1.31 -4.52
CA MET A 281 15.92 -0.03 -4.56
C MET A 281 17.26 -0.09 -5.30
N ASP A 282 17.42 0.71 -6.35
CA ASP A 282 18.55 0.72 -7.26
C ASP A 282 18.80 2.15 -7.77
N ASP A 283 19.92 2.74 -7.34
CA ASP A 283 20.31 4.11 -7.67
C ASP A 283 20.41 4.36 -9.18
N ALA A 284 20.64 3.30 -9.98
CA ALA A 284 20.69 3.42 -11.44
C ALA A 284 19.33 3.73 -12.08
N ALA A 285 18.21 3.53 -11.36
CA ALA A 285 16.88 3.86 -11.84
C ALA A 285 16.51 5.34 -11.69
N CYS A 286 17.22 6.09 -10.85
CA CYS A 286 16.89 7.46 -10.51
C CYS A 286 16.91 8.37 -11.75
N GLY A 287 15.78 9.04 -12.01
CA GLY A 287 15.64 9.97 -13.14
C GLY A 287 15.49 9.31 -14.51
N LEU A 288 15.48 7.98 -14.61
CA LEU A 288 15.25 7.26 -15.86
C LEU A 288 13.77 6.91 -16.06
N SER A 289 13.35 6.78 -17.32
CA SER A 289 12.12 6.06 -17.63
C SER A 289 12.29 4.56 -17.35
N PHE A 290 11.19 3.84 -17.14
CA PHE A 290 11.26 2.39 -16.94
C PHE A 290 11.97 1.70 -18.12
N GLN A 291 11.67 2.11 -19.36
CA GLN A 291 12.27 1.53 -20.56
C GLN A 291 13.78 1.77 -20.62
N ASP A 292 14.24 2.96 -20.24
CA ASP A 292 15.65 3.29 -20.22
C ASP A 292 16.39 2.50 -19.14
N TYR A 293 15.84 2.46 -17.93
CA TYR A 293 16.38 1.66 -16.84
C TYR A 293 16.42 0.17 -17.20
N TYR A 294 15.30 -0.38 -17.67
CA TYR A 294 15.16 -1.78 -18.02
C TYR A 294 16.18 -2.24 -19.07
N ARG A 295 16.43 -1.42 -20.10
CA ARG A 295 17.44 -1.73 -21.12
C ARG A 295 18.87 -1.70 -20.59
N GLN A 296 19.16 -0.82 -19.63
CA GLN A 296 20.53 -0.57 -19.13
C GLN A 296 20.91 -1.50 -17.98
N ALA A 297 19.98 -1.74 -17.05
CA ALA A 297 20.25 -2.41 -15.78
C ALA A 297 19.83 -3.88 -15.76
N VAL A 298 18.80 -4.27 -16.53
CA VAL A 298 18.29 -5.65 -16.49
C VAL A 298 19.07 -6.53 -17.44
N MET A 299 19.62 -7.63 -16.93
CA MET A 299 20.41 -8.58 -17.74
C MET A 299 19.57 -9.22 -18.85
N PRO A 300 20.15 -9.50 -20.03
CA PRO A 300 19.41 -10.09 -21.15
C PRO A 300 18.66 -11.40 -20.83
N GLY A 301 19.17 -12.22 -19.90
CA GLY A 301 18.48 -13.43 -19.44
C GLY A 301 17.18 -13.10 -18.71
N MET A 302 17.24 -12.21 -17.72
CA MET A 302 16.06 -11.74 -16.99
C MET A 302 15.08 -11.00 -17.89
N GLN A 303 15.55 -10.28 -18.92
CA GLN A 303 14.65 -9.64 -19.89
C GLN A 303 13.78 -10.66 -20.62
N LYS A 304 14.33 -11.82 -21.01
CA LYS A 304 13.56 -12.90 -21.64
C LYS A 304 12.51 -13.47 -20.70
N ASP A 305 12.86 -13.66 -19.44
CA ASP A 305 11.92 -14.18 -18.43
C ASP A 305 10.80 -13.19 -18.14
N VAL A 306 11.11 -11.88 -18.15
CA VAL A 306 10.10 -10.83 -18.12
C VAL A 306 9.19 -10.92 -19.33
N ASP A 307 9.72 -11.10 -20.55
CA ASP A 307 8.90 -11.25 -21.77
C ASP A 307 7.97 -12.47 -21.70
N ILE A 308 8.43 -13.58 -21.13
CA ILE A 308 7.57 -14.76 -20.87
C ILE A 308 6.41 -14.38 -19.96
N LEU A 309 6.67 -13.69 -18.84
CA LEU A 309 5.57 -13.27 -17.95
C LEU A 309 4.65 -12.25 -18.60
N VAL A 310 5.17 -11.32 -19.41
CA VAL A 310 4.35 -10.36 -20.15
C VAL A 310 3.35 -11.10 -21.04
N GLU A 311 3.81 -12.06 -21.84
CA GLU A 311 2.94 -12.89 -22.69
C GLU A 311 1.86 -13.60 -21.86
N LYS A 312 2.23 -14.20 -20.72
CA LYS A 312 1.27 -14.92 -19.87
C LYS A 312 0.25 -14.00 -19.20
N PHE A 313 0.66 -12.79 -18.81
CA PHE A 313 -0.24 -11.79 -18.25
C PHE A 313 -1.18 -11.21 -19.29
N GLU A 314 -0.72 -11.02 -20.53
CA GLU A 314 -1.59 -10.61 -21.65
C GLU A 314 -2.66 -11.67 -21.93
N VAL A 315 -2.28 -12.95 -22.00
CA VAL A 315 -3.26 -14.06 -22.12
C VAL A 315 -4.22 -14.11 -20.93
N MET A 316 -3.72 -13.88 -19.71
CA MET A 316 -4.58 -13.82 -18.51
C MET A 316 -5.61 -12.69 -18.61
N ALA A 317 -5.22 -11.52 -19.14
CA ALA A 317 -6.10 -10.39 -19.35
C ALA A 317 -7.22 -10.69 -20.35
N GLU A 318 -6.96 -11.55 -21.34
CA GLU A 318 -7.93 -11.91 -22.39
C GLU A 318 -8.87 -13.07 -22.00
N SER A 319 -8.47 -13.91 -21.04
CA SER A 319 -9.29 -15.03 -20.58
C SER A 319 -10.54 -14.58 -19.82
N ASP A 320 -11.71 -15.16 -20.10
CA ASP A 320 -12.95 -14.91 -19.33
C ASP A 320 -12.83 -15.41 -17.88
#